data_AF-A0A8J4U483-F1
#
_entry.id   AF-A0A8J4U483-F1
#
_cell.length_a   1.000
_cell.length_b   1.000
_cell.length_c   1.000
_cell.angle_alpha   90.00
_cell.angle_beta   90.00
_cell.angle_gamma   90.00
#
_symmetry.space_group_name_H-M   'P 1'
#
loop_
_entity.id
_entity.type
_entity.pdbx_description
1 polymer ?
#
loop_
_entity_poly.entity_id
_entity_poly.type
_entity_poly.pdbx_seq_one_letter_code
_entity_poly.pdbx_strand_id
1 'polypeptide(L)'
;MLSLGSGGAKSAKPSFVSYVTPEEIKSEKESQKKERHPDLLPGEVVFCSASPVLRHTQDEVSQRGIFGTLLCTNFRVSFISDETPLEETTQHFRNKLYGENDIPLMCVDHVYGVYDEKKKLITGGIVTNKYPSKIIIHCKDLRVFQFCLTYTKEEDAKKIFHGIVHHCLEPKSLKCVFAFSYAHAASPGMQTSHKTVMFDSSHDWVQEMKRTKGNCKIVTNNENFELSMKLPKYFIIPTAVTDEDLAKFPGNGLPVWCWSHHSGCALFKSSSVPTNQEDVVVQAYMDRMLQAVAQNHLYSVKTEDLSETLPSLQDIQQSYTKFKQFFLIDNSTDFWVSDVKWFSSLETSGWLDIIRQCLHKAVEVVECLEKENTNVLIMEDEGTDLCCVISSLVQIMLDPHYRTLTGFQGLVQKEWVAGCHAFLDRCNHLHGKDKECQSPVFLLFLECVWQLVQQHSTAFQFSETYLTVLSDSVHVPVFSTFLFNSAYQRESTMKAEFQHSQRRPLTCPAVWDWSVQFDSKAQQFFFNPLYSEKLKQEKPLRKAPRGK
;
A
#
# COMPACT_ATOMS: atom_id res chain seq x y z
N MET A 1 76.09 -9.99 45.83
CA MET A 1 76.61 -11.02 46.75
C MET A 1 75.47 -11.45 47.66
N LEU A 2 75.17 -12.76 47.68
CA LEU A 2 74.70 -13.62 48.80
C LEU A 2 73.53 -13.10 49.68
N SER A 3 72.48 -13.84 50.06
CA SER A 3 72.05 -15.22 49.90
C SER A 3 70.62 -15.32 50.47
N LEU A 4 69.91 -16.37 50.06
CA LEU A 4 68.54 -16.77 50.35
C LEU A 4 68.15 -16.93 51.83
N GLY A 5 66.85 -16.76 52.10
CA GLY A 5 66.13 -17.35 53.23
C GLY A 5 64.64 -17.56 52.87
N SER A 6 64.24 -18.82 52.68
CA SER A 6 62.89 -19.27 52.35
C SER A 6 62.05 -19.52 53.61
N GLY A 7 60.73 -19.31 53.54
CA GLY A 7 59.83 -19.63 54.66
C GLY A 7 58.34 -19.38 54.38
N GLY A 8 57.71 -20.32 53.68
CA GLY A 8 56.29 -20.74 53.81
C GLY A 8 55.17 -19.68 53.80
N ALA A 9 54.62 -19.38 52.61
CA ALA A 9 53.30 -18.77 52.50
C ALA A 9 52.21 -19.85 52.67
N LYS A 10 51.44 -19.74 53.75
CA LYS A 10 50.24 -20.55 54.04
C LYS A 10 49.21 -20.35 52.92
N SER A 11 48.66 -21.44 52.38
CA SER A 11 47.48 -21.37 51.52
C SER A 11 46.30 -20.81 52.32
N ALA A 12 45.74 -19.69 51.84
CA ALA A 12 44.50 -19.17 52.37
C ALA A 12 43.38 -20.19 52.12
N LYS A 13 42.66 -20.56 53.18
CA LYS A 13 41.46 -21.40 53.05
C LYS A 13 40.39 -20.61 52.27
N PRO A 14 39.73 -21.20 51.25
CA PRO A 14 38.63 -20.54 50.57
C PRO A 14 37.47 -20.31 51.55
N SER A 15 36.99 -19.07 51.65
CA SER A 15 35.89 -18.66 52.52
C SER A 15 34.51 -18.92 51.91
N PHE A 16 34.38 -19.94 51.07
CA PHE A 16 33.12 -20.33 50.46
C PHE A 16 32.99 -21.84 50.43
N VAL A 17 32.00 -22.36 51.16
CA VAL A 17 31.58 -23.76 51.09
C VAL A 17 30.30 -23.76 50.26
N SER A 18 30.39 -24.29 49.03
CA SER A 18 29.20 -24.58 48.23
C SER A 18 28.46 -25.76 48.88
N TYR A 19 27.19 -25.56 49.24
CA TYR A 19 26.32 -26.62 49.77
C TYR A 19 25.62 -27.44 48.67
N VAL A 20 25.96 -27.20 47.41
CA VAL A 20 25.42 -27.95 46.27
C VAL A 20 26.43 -29.05 45.90
N THR A 21 25.98 -30.29 45.91
CA THR A 21 26.82 -31.44 45.53
C THR A 21 26.97 -31.48 44.00
N PRO A 22 28.11 -31.96 43.45
CA PRO A 22 28.32 -32.07 42.01
C PRO A 22 27.28 -32.95 41.28
N GLU A 23 26.51 -33.75 42.02
CA GLU A 23 25.39 -34.54 41.51
C GLU A 23 24.12 -33.71 41.28
N GLU A 24 23.86 -32.67 42.07
CA GLU A 24 22.71 -31.76 41.90
C GLU A 24 22.88 -30.81 40.70
N ILE A 25 24.13 -30.52 40.28
CA ILE A 25 24.44 -29.73 39.08
C ILE A 25 24.17 -30.53 37.79
N LYS A 26 24.06 -31.86 37.87
CA LYS A 26 23.79 -32.73 36.71
C LYS A 26 22.31 -33.09 36.54
N SER A 27 21.42 -32.63 37.43
CA SER A 27 19.97 -32.85 37.33
C SER A 27 19.19 -31.72 36.67
N GLU A 28 19.82 -30.60 36.29
CA GLU A 28 19.30 -29.73 35.23
C GLU A 28 19.62 -30.34 33.85
N LYS A 29 19.13 -31.58 33.65
CA LYS A 29 19.03 -32.14 32.31
C LYS A 29 18.02 -31.29 31.54
N GLU A 30 18.55 -30.51 30.60
CA GLU A 30 17.91 -30.11 29.35
C GLU A 30 16.40 -30.02 29.45
N SER A 31 15.89 -28.92 30.01
CA SER A 31 14.58 -28.46 29.59
C SER A 31 14.67 -28.30 28.08
N GLN A 32 14.13 -29.27 27.33
CA GLN A 32 13.97 -29.18 25.89
C GLN A 32 13.49 -27.75 25.62
N LYS A 33 14.33 -26.91 24.98
CA LYS A 33 13.86 -25.65 24.42
C LYS A 33 12.72 -26.08 23.50
N LYS A 34 11.46 -25.94 23.96
CA LYS A 34 10.31 -26.06 23.08
C LYS A 34 10.59 -25.08 21.96
N GLU A 35 10.88 -25.57 20.76
CA GLU A 35 10.96 -24.74 19.58
C GLU A 35 9.66 -23.94 19.56
N ARG A 36 9.75 -22.62 19.79
CA ARG A 36 8.61 -21.72 19.69
C ARG A 36 8.30 -21.67 18.19
N HIS A 37 7.42 -22.55 17.73
CA HIS A 37 6.94 -22.52 16.36
C HIS A 37 6.10 -21.24 16.16
N PRO A 38 6.30 -20.51 15.05
CA PRO A 38 5.47 -19.35 14.74
C PRO A 38 4.00 -19.77 14.58
N ASP A 39 3.09 -18.88 14.95
CA ASP A 39 1.67 -18.99 14.59
C ASP A 39 1.53 -18.76 13.08
N LEU A 40 1.61 -19.85 12.31
CA LEU A 40 1.54 -19.84 10.85
C LEU A 40 0.11 -19.60 10.37
N LEU A 41 -0.04 -18.71 9.39
CA LEU A 41 -1.31 -18.51 8.69
C LEU A 41 -1.68 -19.74 7.84
N PRO A 42 -2.97 -19.93 7.49
CA PRO A 42 -3.37 -20.95 6.53
C PRO A 42 -2.57 -20.85 5.22
N GLY A 43 -1.88 -21.93 4.84
CA GLY A 43 -1.05 -21.98 3.64
C GLY A 43 0.35 -21.34 3.81
N GLU A 44 0.69 -20.85 5.00
CA GLU A 44 2.03 -20.36 5.32
C GLU A 44 2.99 -21.53 5.57
N VAL A 45 4.15 -21.49 4.92
CA VAL A 45 5.19 -22.51 5.03
C VAL A 45 6.55 -21.88 5.33
N VAL A 46 7.29 -22.48 6.25
CA VAL A 46 8.65 -22.05 6.59
C VAL A 46 9.63 -22.58 5.54
N PHE A 47 10.39 -21.69 4.91
CA PHE A 47 11.42 -22.06 3.94
C PHE A 47 12.77 -22.29 4.61
N CYS A 48 13.17 -21.38 5.49
CA CYS A 48 14.42 -21.49 6.23
C CYS A 48 14.35 -20.77 7.58
N SER A 49 15.25 -21.16 8.48
CA SER A 49 15.40 -20.57 9.80
C SER A 49 16.88 -20.47 10.19
N ALA A 50 17.17 -19.57 11.12
CA ALA A 50 18.48 -19.40 11.72
C ALA A 50 18.34 -19.05 13.21
N SER A 51 19.13 -19.73 14.04
CA SER A 51 19.21 -19.49 15.48
C SER A 51 20.60 -19.85 16.01
N PRO A 52 21.16 -19.09 16.97
CA PRO A 52 20.65 -17.82 17.48
C PRO A 52 20.96 -16.68 16.50
N VAL A 53 20.04 -15.73 16.38
CA VAL A 53 20.22 -14.46 15.65
C VAL A 53 20.02 -13.32 16.63
N LEU A 54 20.88 -12.30 16.56
CA LEU A 54 20.77 -11.11 17.40
C LEU A 54 20.05 -10.00 16.64
N ARG A 55 18.85 -9.60 17.08
CA ARG A 55 18.16 -8.41 16.55
C ARG A 55 18.57 -7.19 17.37
N HIS A 56 19.04 -6.13 16.72
CA HIS A 56 19.32 -4.87 17.41
C HIS A 56 18.01 -4.10 17.60
N THR A 57 17.79 -3.56 18.80
CA THR A 57 16.76 -2.55 19.03
C THR A 57 17.26 -1.19 18.55
N GLN A 58 16.37 -0.34 18.04
CA GLN A 58 16.71 1.04 17.64
C GLN A 58 16.99 1.97 18.84
N ASP A 59 16.81 1.52 20.09
CA ASP A 59 17.08 2.35 21.28
C ASP A 59 18.58 2.54 21.55
N GLU A 60 19.02 3.80 21.40
CA GLU A 60 20.42 4.25 21.42
C GLU A 60 21.18 3.99 22.72
N VAL A 61 20.51 3.79 23.85
CA VAL A 61 21.15 3.86 25.17
C VAL A 61 21.86 2.56 25.57
N SER A 62 21.55 1.43 24.95
CA SER A 62 21.91 0.14 25.54
C SER A 62 22.77 -0.79 24.68
N GLN A 63 22.88 -0.59 23.36
CA GLN A 63 23.43 -1.60 22.44
C GLN A 63 22.90 -3.02 22.74
N ARG A 64 21.72 -3.13 23.37
CA ARG A 64 21.13 -4.41 23.73
C ARG A 64 20.45 -4.94 22.50
N GLY A 65 20.98 -6.03 21.98
CA GLY A 65 20.25 -6.85 21.03
C GLY A 65 19.48 -7.92 21.78
N ILE A 66 18.36 -8.34 21.20
CA ILE A 66 17.56 -9.45 21.68
C ILE A 66 17.96 -10.68 20.86
N PHE A 67 18.31 -11.77 21.53
CA PHE A 67 18.56 -13.05 20.86
C PHE A 67 17.23 -13.72 20.53
N GLY A 68 17.20 -14.43 19.41
CA GLY A 68 16.02 -15.13 18.97
C GLY A 68 16.25 -15.98 17.73
N THR A 69 15.16 -16.39 17.12
CA THR A 69 15.13 -17.19 15.89
C THR A 69 14.58 -16.35 14.75
N LEU A 70 15.33 -16.27 13.65
CA LEU A 70 14.90 -15.60 12.42
C LEU A 70 14.37 -16.64 11.43
N LEU A 71 13.19 -16.39 10.87
CA LEU A 71 12.48 -17.28 9.96
C LEU A 71 12.14 -16.55 8.66
N CYS A 72 12.21 -17.26 7.53
CA CYS A 72 11.66 -16.80 6.27
C CYS A 72 10.58 -17.78 5.82
N THR A 73 9.36 -17.30 5.62
CA THR A 73 8.22 -18.07 5.10
C THR A 73 7.87 -17.64 3.69
N ASN A 74 6.83 -18.22 3.09
CA ASN A 74 6.22 -17.71 1.86
C ASN A 74 5.39 -16.42 2.05
N PHE A 75 5.20 -15.95 3.29
CA PHE A 75 4.42 -14.77 3.64
C PHE A 75 5.27 -13.63 4.22
N ARG A 76 6.20 -13.94 5.13
CA ARG A 76 6.95 -12.94 5.92
C ARG A 76 8.36 -13.40 6.29
N VAL A 77 9.20 -12.42 6.64
CA VAL A 77 10.37 -12.62 7.49
C VAL A 77 9.93 -12.36 8.94
N SER A 78 10.14 -13.32 9.84
CA SER A 78 9.66 -13.25 11.23
C SER A 78 10.81 -13.44 12.21
N PHE A 79 10.85 -12.63 13.26
CA PHE A 79 11.81 -12.77 14.36
C PHE A 79 11.10 -13.12 15.67
N ILE A 80 11.42 -14.29 16.21
CA ILE A 80 10.88 -14.80 17.48
C ILE A 80 11.93 -14.60 18.56
N SER A 81 11.64 -13.75 19.55
CA SER A 81 12.53 -13.52 20.70
C SER A 81 12.64 -14.75 21.60
N ASP A 82 13.85 -15.02 22.10
CA ASP A 82 14.11 -16.01 23.16
C ASP A 82 13.67 -15.49 24.54
N GLU A 83 13.54 -14.18 24.72
CA GLU A 83 13.05 -13.58 25.96
C GLU A 83 11.58 -13.95 26.19
N THR A 84 11.21 -14.18 27.45
CA THR A 84 9.80 -14.27 27.85
C THR A 84 9.18 -12.89 27.76
N PRO A 85 8.01 -12.72 27.12
CA PRO A 85 7.30 -11.45 27.17
C PRO A 85 7.17 -11.02 28.63
N LEU A 86 7.73 -9.86 29.00
CA LEU A 86 7.28 -9.20 30.22
C LEU A 86 5.78 -8.95 30.03
N GLU A 87 4.99 -9.24 31.06
CA GLU A 87 3.52 -9.17 31.10
C GLU A 87 2.96 -8.27 30.01
N GLU A 88 2.29 -8.87 29.01
CA GLU A 88 1.76 -8.16 27.84
C GLU A 88 0.99 -6.92 28.31
N THR A 89 1.58 -5.73 28.19
CA THR A 89 0.82 -4.49 28.17
C THR A 89 -0.19 -4.70 27.06
N THR A 90 -1.46 -4.87 27.45
CA THR A 90 -2.55 -5.26 26.55
C THR A 90 -2.55 -4.34 25.34
N GLN A 91 -1.95 -4.75 24.23
CA GLN A 91 -1.90 -3.93 23.03
C GLN A 91 -3.31 -3.92 22.44
N HIS A 92 -4.03 -2.82 22.66
CA HIS A 92 -5.40 -2.65 22.21
C HIS A 92 -5.54 -2.58 20.67
N PHE A 93 -4.42 -2.40 19.96
CA PHE A 93 -4.36 -2.34 18.51
C PHE A 93 -3.32 -3.35 17.99
N ARG A 94 -3.78 -4.55 17.61
CA ARG A 94 -2.93 -5.64 17.12
C ARG A 94 -3.44 -6.16 15.78
N ASN A 95 -2.52 -6.31 14.82
CA ASN A 95 -2.79 -7.01 13.56
C ASN A 95 -2.77 -8.53 13.79
N LYS A 96 -3.80 -9.23 13.32
CA LYS A 96 -3.96 -10.68 13.43
C LYS A 96 -3.11 -11.46 12.43
N LEU A 97 -2.73 -10.84 11.31
CA LEU A 97 -1.97 -11.49 10.25
C LEU A 97 -0.47 -11.54 10.56
N TYR A 98 0.07 -10.51 11.19
CA TYR A 98 1.49 -10.39 11.52
C TYR A 98 1.72 -9.47 12.72
N GLY A 99 2.81 -9.70 13.46
CA GLY A 99 3.18 -8.91 14.63
C GLY A 99 4.24 -7.83 14.35
N GLU A 100 4.68 -7.15 15.42
CA GLU A 100 5.67 -6.06 15.34
C GLU A 100 7.04 -6.52 14.80
N ASN A 101 7.37 -7.80 15.01
CA ASN A 101 8.64 -8.40 14.60
C ASN A 101 8.55 -9.12 13.24
N ASP A 102 7.43 -8.96 12.55
CA ASP A 102 7.15 -9.60 11.27
C ASP A 102 7.16 -8.57 10.13
N ILE A 103 7.75 -8.99 9.02
CA ILE A 103 7.88 -8.21 7.79
C ILE A 103 7.24 -9.01 6.65
N PRO A 104 6.02 -8.66 6.18
CA PRO A 104 5.46 -9.25 4.98
C PRO A 104 6.45 -9.14 3.81
N LEU A 105 6.65 -10.20 3.03
CA LEU A 105 7.68 -10.21 1.97
C LEU A 105 7.50 -9.07 0.95
N MET A 106 6.24 -8.69 0.66
CA MET A 106 5.92 -7.60 -0.27
C MET A 106 6.17 -6.20 0.31
N CYS A 107 6.35 -6.09 1.63
CA CYS A 107 6.75 -4.87 2.33
C CYS A 107 8.28 -4.68 2.35
N VAL A 108 9.08 -5.67 1.97
CA VAL A 108 10.54 -5.47 1.85
C VAL A 108 10.83 -4.52 0.69
N ASP A 109 11.56 -3.43 0.96
CA ASP A 109 11.96 -2.43 -0.02
C ASP A 109 13.41 -2.65 -0.44
N HIS A 110 14.34 -2.62 0.52
CA HIS A 110 15.77 -2.83 0.28
C HIS A 110 16.38 -3.74 1.35
N VAL A 111 17.33 -4.57 0.94
CA VAL A 111 18.13 -5.40 1.85
C VAL A 111 19.59 -5.00 1.71
N TYR A 112 20.25 -4.73 2.83
CA TYR A 112 21.67 -4.43 2.90
C TYR A 112 22.40 -5.51 3.69
N GLY A 113 23.60 -5.86 3.23
CA GLY A 113 24.54 -6.70 3.96
C GLY A 113 25.72 -5.86 4.45
N VAL A 114 26.10 -6.04 5.71
CA VAL A 114 27.34 -5.48 6.26
C VAL A 114 28.44 -6.53 6.16
N TYR A 115 29.52 -6.17 5.46
CA TYR A 115 30.72 -6.99 5.31
C TYR A 115 31.91 -6.20 5.78
N ASP A 116 32.65 -6.71 6.76
CA ASP A 116 33.86 -6.04 7.27
C ASP A 116 33.56 -4.56 7.61
N GLU A 117 32.45 -4.34 8.34
CA GLU A 117 31.88 -3.03 8.74
C GLU A 117 31.35 -2.13 7.62
N LYS A 118 31.40 -2.56 6.36
CA LYS A 118 30.87 -1.79 5.22
C LYS A 118 29.46 -2.23 4.85
N LYS A 119 28.48 -1.32 4.96
CA LYS A 119 27.10 -1.50 4.46
C LYS A 119 27.10 -1.53 2.93
N LYS A 120 26.52 -2.56 2.33
CA LYS A 120 26.34 -2.72 0.87
C LYS A 120 24.91 -3.12 0.55
N LEU A 121 24.34 -2.49 -0.47
CA LEU A 121 23.02 -2.87 -1.00
C LEU A 121 23.13 -4.24 -1.68
N ILE A 122 22.18 -5.13 -1.38
CA ILE A 122 22.07 -6.44 -2.02
C ILE A 122 21.11 -6.31 -3.20
N THR A 123 21.55 -6.75 -4.38
CA THR A 123 20.74 -6.79 -5.60
C THR A 123 20.60 -8.23 -6.10
N GLY A 124 19.43 -8.58 -6.65
CA GLY A 124 19.17 -9.90 -7.20
C GLY A 124 20.20 -10.27 -8.27
N GLY A 125 20.78 -11.47 -8.18
CA GLY A 125 21.81 -11.98 -9.09
C GLY A 125 23.27 -11.83 -8.62
N ILE A 126 23.56 -11.05 -7.56
CA ILE A 126 24.91 -10.95 -6.95
C ILE A 126 24.89 -11.61 -5.57
N VAL A 127 24.60 -12.92 -5.51
CA VAL A 127 24.80 -13.66 -4.27
C VAL A 127 26.08 -14.47 -4.38
N THR A 128 27.16 -13.88 -3.88
CA THR A 128 28.42 -14.60 -3.68
C THR A 128 28.21 -15.70 -2.63
N ASN A 129 29.03 -16.76 -2.62
CA ASN A 129 29.07 -17.75 -1.52
C ASN A 129 29.33 -17.13 -0.12
N LYS A 130 29.67 -15.84 -0.05
CA LYS A 130 29.86 -15.07 1.19
C LYS A 130 28.53 -14.49 1.65
N TYR A 131 28.23 -14.65 2.94
CA TYR A 131 27.08 -14.03 3.63
C TYR A 131 27.56 -12.87 4.52
N PRO A 132 26.72 -11.87 4.80
CA PRO A 132 27.09 -10.73 5.63
C PRO A 132 27.06 -11.07 7.12
N SER A 133 27.83 -10.33 7.92
CA SER A 133 27.76 -10.44 9.39
C SER A 133 26.48 -9.81 9.96
N LYS A 134 25.92 -8.80 9.28
CA LYS A 134 24.64 -8.17 9.62
C LYS A 134 23.78 -7.98 8.37
N ILE A 135 22.50 -8.31 8.46
CA ILE A 135 21.46 -8.00 7.48
C ILE A 135 20.65 -6.80 7.99
N ILE A 136 20.42 -5.81 7.13
CA ILE A 136 19.56 -4.67 7.39
C ILE A 136 18.43 -4.70 6.36
N ILE A 137 17.17 -4.76 6.81
CA ILE A 137 15.99 -4.78 5.95
C ILE A 137 15.27 -3.44 6.12
N HIS A 138 15.18 -2.67 5.05
CA HIS A 138 14.34 -1.47 4.96
C HIS A 138 12.99 -1.89 4.38
N CYS A 139 11.92 -1.45 5.02
CA CYS A 139 10.55 -1.78 4.63
C CYS A 139 9.86 -0.60 3.93
N LYS A 140 8.85 -0.88 3.11
CA LYS A 140 8.02 0.11 2.42
C LYS A 140 7.16 0.93 3.38
N ASP A 141 6.86 0.36 4.55
CA ASP A 141 6.21 1.00 5.70
C ASP A 141 7.19 1.80 6.60
N LEU A 142 8.41 2.08 6.11
CA LEU A 142 9.46 2.85 6.77
C LEU A 142 10.09 2.19 8.01
N ARG A 143 9.71 0.95 8.37
CA ARG A 143 10.39 0.20 9.44
C ARG A 143 11.76 -0.31 9.00
N VAL A 144 12.71 -0.36 9.93
CA VAL A 144 14.06 -0.89 9.71
C VAL A 144 14.36 -2.02 10.69
N PHE A 145 14.81 -3.15 10.16
CA PHE A 145 15.17 -4.32 10.96
C PHE A 145 16.65 -4.66 10.77
N GLN A 146 17.38 -4.84 11.88
CA GLN A 146 18.80 -5.18 11.86
C GLN A 146 19.06 -6.52 12.56
N PHE A 147 19.52 -7.51 11.80
CA PHE A 147 19.81 -8.86 12.27
C PHE A 147 21.30 -9.16 12.15
N CYS A 148 21.94 -9.55 13.25
CA CYS A 148 23.33 -9.99 13.27
C CYS A 148 23.42 -11.51 13.28
N LEU A 149 24.19 -12.03 12.32
CA LEU A 149 24.38 -13.44 12.03
C LEU A 149 25.74 -13.98 12.54
N THR A 150 26.57 -13.14 13.17
CA THR A 150 27.90 -13.54 13.69
C THR A 150 27.84 -14.70 14.69
N TYR A 151 26.72 -14.84 15.39
CA TYR A 151 26.49 -15.90 16.38
C TYR A 151 25.78 -17.14 15.80
N THR A 152 25.33 -17.07 14.55
CA THR A 152 24.63 -18.16 13.87
C THR A 152 25.65 -19.12 13.26
N LYS A 153 25.34 -20.42 13.25
CA LYS A 153 26.13 -21.42 12.51
C LYS A 153 26.22 -21.02 11.03
N GLU A 154 27.40 -21.18 10.44
CA GLU A 154 27.69 -20.73 9.07
C GLU A 154 26.68 -21.24 8.03
N GLU A 155 26.30 -22.52 8.11
CA GLU A 155 25.32 -23.11 7.19
C GLU A 155 23.95 -22.46 7.29
N ASP A 156 23.47 -22.21 8.50
CA ASP A 156 22.15 -21.64 8.76
C ASP A 156 22.13 -20.14 8.41
N ALA A 157 23.23 -19.43 8.70
CA ALA A 157 23.44 -18.04 8.31
C ALA A 157 23.40 -17.87 6.79
N LYS A 158 24.04 -18.77 6.04
CA LYS A 158 23.94 -18.82 4.57
C LYS A 158 22.51 -19.12 4.15
N LYS A 159 21.87 -20.16 4.67
CA LYS A 159 20.50 -20.54 4.28
C LYS A 159 19.50 -19.41 4.50
N ILE A 160 19.51 -18.75 5.65
CA ILE A 160 18.58 -17.65 5.95
C ILE A 160 18.84 -16.43 5.06
N PHE A 161 20.10 -16.06 4.86
CA PHE A 161 20.46 -14.93 3.99
C PHE A 161 20.02 -15.16 2.54
N HIS A 162 20.38 -16.31 1.96
CA HIS A 162 20.00 -16.65 0.59
C HIS A 162 18.48 -16.80 0.45
N GLY A 163 17.81 -17.38 1.45
CA GLY A 163 16.35 -17.50 1.48
C GLY A 163 15.65 -16.13 1.45
N ILE A 164 16.07 -15.20 2.31
CA ILE A 164 15.52 -13.83 2.31
C ILE A 164 15.79 -13.14 0.97
N VAL A 165 17.01 -13.24 0.42
CA VAL A 165 17.33 -12.60 -0.87
C VAL A 165 16.48 -13.17 -2.01
N HIS A 166 16.39 -14.49 -2.12
CA HIS A 166 15.59 -15.18 -3.14
C HIS A 166 14.10 -14.82 -3.02
N HIS A 167 13.55 -14.88 -1.81
CA HIS A 167 12.13 -14.65 -1.60
C HIS A 167 11.73 -13.18 -1.46
N CYS A 168 12.65 -12.23 -1.27
CA CYS A 168 12.30 -10.82 -1.18
C CYS A 168 12.74 -9.98 -2.38
N LEU A 169 13.78 -10.37 -3.13
CA LEU A 169 14.38 -9.49 -4.14
C LEU A 169 14.33 -10.04 -5.56
N GLU A 170 14.11 -11.34 -5.73
CA GLU A 170 14.06 -11.93 -7.08
C GLU A 170 12.68 -11.76 -7.72
N PRO A 171 12.63 -11.61 -9.06
CA PRO A 171 11.37 -11.53 -9.79
C PRO A 171 10.48 -12.75 -9.52
N LYS A 172 9.22 -12.49 -9.16
CA LYS A 172 8.24 -13.54 -8.86
C LYS A 172 7.15 -13.63 -9.92
N SER A 173 6.66 -14.84 -10.14
CA SER A 173 5.38 -15.01 -10.82
C SER A 173 4.24 -14.61 -9.87
N LEU A 174 3.15 -14.08 -10.42
CA LEU A 174 1.96 -13.71 -9.65
C LEU A 174 1.42 -14.87 -8.80
N LYS A 175 1.49 -16.10 -9.31
CA LYS A 175 1.04 -17.31 -8.60
C LYS A 175 1.83 -17.60 -7.32
N CYS A 176 3.05 -17.08 -7.21
CA CYS A 176 3.90 -17.22 -6.03
C CYS A 176 3.57 -16.20 -4.93
N VAL A 177 2.61 -15.30 -5.15
CA VAL A 177 2.14 -14.39 -4.12
C VAL A 177 1.33 -15.15 -3.07
N PHE A 178 1.57 -14.84 -1.80
CA PHE A 178 0.97 -15.55 -0.67
C PHE A 178 -0.57 -15.61 -0.72
N ALA A 179 -1.22 -14.61 -1.29
CA ALA A 179 -2.68 -14.51 -1.39
C ALA A 179 -3.32 -15.76 -1.99
N PHE A 180 -2.67 -16.39 -2.99
CA PHE A 180 -3.15 -17.62 -3.60
C PHE A 180 -3.03 -18.83 -2.66
N SER A 181 -1.89 -18.95 -1.95
CA SER A 181 -1.70 -20.01 -0.94
C SER A 181 -2.69 -19.86 0.21
N TYR A 182 -2.90 -18.62 0.67
CA TYR A 182 -3.87 -18.29 1.71
C TYR A 182 -5.30 -18.62 1.28
N ALA A 183 -5.72 -18.18 0.09
CA ALA A 183 -7.07 -18.43 -0.41
C ALA A 183 -7.37 -19.91 -0.67
N HIS A 184 -6.35 -20.73 -0.96
CA HIS A 184 -6.51 -22.18 -1.09
C HIS A 184 -6.65 -22.90 0.26
N ALA A 185 -5.97 -22.41 1.29
CA ALA A 185 -5.90 -23.06 2.60
C ALA A 185 -6.94 -22.55 3.60
N ALA A 186 -7.34 -21.28 3.49
CA ALA A 186 -8.34 -20.68 4.34
C ALA A 186 -9.70 -21.35 4.11
N SER A 187 -10.36 -21.75 5.20
CA SER A 187 -11.76 -22.14 5.12
C SER A 187 -12.59 -20.92 4.73
N PRO A 188 -13.64 -21.06 3.89
CA PRO A 188 -14.54 -19.94 3.62
C PRO A 188 -15.16 -19.51 4.95
N GLY A 189 -14.64 -18.44 5.53
CA GLY A 189 -15.34 -17.72 6.57
C GLY A 189 -16.69 -17.28 6.01
N MET A 190 -17.71 -17.14 6.87
CA MET A 190 -18.92 -16.42 6.48
C MET A 190 -18.46 -15.05 5.98
N GLN A 191 -18.50 -14.84 4.66
CA GLN A 191 -18.26 -13.52 4.07
C GLN A 191 -19.26 -12.58 4.74
N THR A 192 -18.78 -11.77 5.67
CA THR A 192 -19.64 -10.77 6.29
C THR A 192 -20.04 -9.82 5.19
N SER A 193 -21.34 -9.58 5.05
CA SER A 193 -21.91 -8.60 4.12
C SER A 193 -21.09 -7.29 4.18
N HIS A 194 -20.30 -7.04 3.14
CA HIS A 194 -19.55 -5.81 3.02
C HIS A 194 -20.55 -4.69 2.75
N LYS A 195 -20.52 -3.62 3.56
CA LYS A 195 -21.27 -2.39 3.28
C LYS A 195 -20.65 -1.59 2.12
N THR A 196 -19.41 -1.91 1.77
CA THR A 196 -18.63 -1.27 0.71
C THR A 196 -19.14 -1.69 -0.66
N VAL A 197 -19.40 -0.71 -1.52
CA VAL A 197 -19.76 -0.94 -2.92
C VAL A 197 -18.50 -1.35 -3.70
N MET A 198 -18.52 -2.53 -4.32
CA MET A 198 -17.34 -3.12 -4.98
C MET A 198 -17.13 -2.64 -6.43
N PHE A 199 -18.16 -2.06 -7.05
CA PHE A 199 -18.17 -1.65 -8.46
C PHE A 199 -17.90 -2.81 -9.44
N ASP A 200 -18.19 -4.05 -8.99
CA ASP A 200 -18.06 -5.28 -9.77
C ASP A 200 -19.33 -5.57 -10.59
N SER A 201 -20.43 -4.83 -10.38
CA SER A 201 -21.70 -5.00 -11.10
C SER A 201 -22.17 -3.71 -11.76
N SER A 202 -22.90 -3.81 -12.86
CA SER A 202 -23.52 -2.67 -13.53
C SER A 202 -24.48 -1.88 -12.62
N HIS A 203 -25.09 -2.58 -11.65
CA HIS A 203 -25.98 -1.98 -10.68
C HIS A 203 -25.28 -0.95 -9.79
N ASP A 204 -24.08 -1.27 -9.31
CA ASP A 204 -23.27 -0.40 -8.44
C ASP A 204 -23.01 0.96 -9.10
N TRP A 205 -22.58 0.92 -10.36
CA TRP A 205 -22.33 2.10 -11.18
C TRP A 205 -23.59 2.95 -11.38
N VAL A 206 -24.72 2.31 -11.72
CA VAL A 206 -25.99 3.02 -11.93
C VAL A 206 -26.51 3.63 -10.62
N GLN A 207 -26.38 2.94 -9.50
CA GLN A 207 -26.77 3.47 -8.19
C GLN A 207 -25.93 4.71 -7.85
N GLU A 208 -24.62 4.66 -8.09
CA GLU A 208 -23.72 5.75 -7.77
C GLU A 208 -23.96 7.00 -8.65
N MET A 209 -24.19 6.79 -9.95
CA MET A 209 -24.61 7.87 -10.85
C MET A 209 -25.95 8.47 -10.43
N LYS A 210 -26.92 7.65 -10.01
CA LYS A 210 -28.21 8.15 -9.50
C LYS A 210 -28.06 8.94 -8.19
N ARG A 211 -27.19 8.48 -7.28
CA ARG A 211 -26.89 9.16 -6.00
C ARG A 211 -26.38 10.59 -6.23
N THR A 212 -25.51 10.74 -7.21
CA THR A 212 -24.88 12.02 -7.62
C THR A 212 -25.73 12.80 -8.64
N LYS A 213 -26.89 12.27 -9.04
CA LYS A 213 -27.81 12.86 -10.04
C LYS A 213 -27.16 13.07 -11.41
N GLY A 214 -26.25 12.19 -11.80
CA GLY A 214 -25.62 12.22 -13.12
C GLY A 214 -26.57 11.86 -14.26
N ASN A 215 -26.31 12.42 -15.44
CA ASN A 215 -27.09 12.23 -16.67
C ASN A 215 -26.23 11.61 -17.79
N CYS A 216 -25.65 10.47 -17.47
CA CYS A 216 -24.76 9.71 -18.36
C CYS A 216 -25.37 8.32 -18.64
N LYS A 217 -24.72 7.55 -19.52
CA LYS A 217 -25.11 6.17 -19.80
C LYS A 217 -24.04 5.19 -19.34
N ILE A 218 -24.48 4.00 -18.92
CA ILE A 218 -23.60 2.89 -18.56
C ILE A 218 -23.22 2.08 -19.80
N VAL A 219 -21.96 1.68 -19.89
CA VAL A 219 -21.45 0.73 -20.86
C VAL A 219 -21.39 -0.65 -20.20
N THR A 220 -22.03 -1.64 -20.81
CA THR A 220 -22.01 -3.04 -20.36
C THR A 220 -21.34 -3.98 -21.34
N ASN A 221 -21.09 -3.53 -22.57
CA ASN A 221 -20.48 -4.31 -23.65
C ASN A 221 -19.03 -4.73 -23.35
N ASN A 222 -18.36 -4.12 -22.36
CA ASN A 222 -17.00 -4.50 -21.95
C ASN A 222 -16.96 -5.54 -20.82
N GLU A 223 -18.07 -6.21 -20.49
CA GLU A 223 -18.12 -7.22 -19.42
C GLU A 223 -17.08 -8.34 -19.60
N ASN A 224 -16.83 -8.75 -20.84
CA ASN A 224 -15.83 -9.76 -21.22
C ASN A 224 -14.50 -9.15 -21.71
N PHE A 225 -14.30 -7.83 -21.57
CA PHE A 225 -13.12 -7.10 -22.03
C PHE A 225 -12.89 -7.12 -23.55
N GLU A 226 -13.96 -7.33 -24.34
CA GLU A 226 -13.90 -7.35 -25.81
C GLU A 226 -13.65 -5.96 -26.40
N LEU A 227 -14.13 -4.90 -25.73
CA LEU A 227 -13.87 -3.53 -26.16
C LEU A 227 -12.42 -3.14 -25.84
N SER A 228 -12.00 -3.27 -24.58
CA SER A 228 -10.60 -3.04 -24.20
C SER A 228 -10.26 -3.69 -22.87
N MET A 229 -9.08 -4.30 -22.80
CA MET A 229 -8.48 -4.85 -21.58
C MET A 229 -7.98 -3.75 -20.62
N LYS A 230 -7.84 -2.51 -21.10
CA LYS A 230 -7.47 -1.34 -20.28
C LYS A 230 -8.66 -0.77 -19.52
N LEU A 231 -9.88 -1.00 -20.01
CA LEU A 231 -11.10 -0.44 -19.42
C LEU A 231 -11.71 -1.36 -18.34
N PRO A 232 -12.50 -0.79 -17.42
CA PRO A 232 -13.30 -1.58 -16.48
C PRO A 232 -14.36 -2.41 -17.21
N LYS A 233 -14.91 -3.44 -16.56
CA LYS A 233 -16.05 -4.22 -17.08
C LYS A 233 -17.27 -3.35 -17.39
N TYR A 234 -17.56 -2.46 -16.45
CA TYR A 234 -18.67 -1.54 -16.48
C TYR A 234 -18.11 -0.16 -16.16
N PHE A 235 -18.50 0.84 -16.95
CA PHE A 235 -18.10 2.21 -16.75
C PHE A 235 -19.17 3.12 -17.35
N ILE A 236 -19.12 4.41 -17.03
CA ILE A 236 -20.13 5.38 -17.44
C ILE A 236 -19.50 6.42 -18.36
N ILE A 237 -20.22 6.81 -19.40
CA ILE A 237 -19.80 7.79 -20.41
C ILE A 237 -20.94 8.77 -20.72
N PRO A 238 -20.66 9.94 -21.33
CA PRO A 238 -21.71 10.83 -21.80
C PRO A 238 -22.69 10.11 -22.74
N THR A 239 -23.99 10.38 -22.58
CA THR A 239 -25.07 9.75 -23.36
C THR A 239 -24.90 9.93 -24.87
N ALA A 240 -24.26 11.03 -25.27
CA ALA A 240 -24.01 11.37 -26.65
C ALA A 240 -22.94 10.51 -27.35
N VAL A 241 -22.06 9.81 -26.63
CA VAL A 241 -21.03 8.93 -27.23
C VAL A 241 -21.70 7.70 -27.83
N THR A 242 -21.45 7.36 -29.09
CA THR A 242 -22.07 6.20 -29.75
C THR A 242 -21.23 4.93 -29.62
N ASP A 243 -21.78 3.78 -30.04
CA ASP A 243 -21.01 2.52 -30.06
C ASP A 243 -19.91 2.55 -31.14
N GLU A 244 -20.11 3.32 -32.21
CA GLU A 244 -19.06 3.58 -33.22
C GLU A 244 -17.92 4.41 -32.64
N ASP A 245 -18.23 5.43 -31.82
CA ASP A 245 -17.23 6.23 -31.13
C ASP A 245 -16.39 5.34 -30.19
N LEU A 246 -17.03 4.42 -29.45
CA LEU A 246 -16.35 3.46 -28.56
C LEU A 246 -15.38 2.53 -29.31
N ALA A 247 -15.75 2.07 -30.51
CA ALA A 247 -14.96 1.15 -31.30
C ALA A 247 -13.77 1.83 -32.03
N LYS A 248 -13.78 3.16 -32.18
CA LYS A 248 -12.78 3.88 -32.97
C LYS A 248 -11.39 3.89 -32.33
N PHE A 249 -11.33 4.20 -31.03
CA PHE A 249 -10.12 4.15 -30.22
C PHE A 249 -10.38 3.38 -28.93
N PRO A 250 -10.44 2.04 -28.98
CA PRO A 250 -10.91 1.26 -27.85
C PRO A 250 -10.02 1.44 -26.62
N GLY A 251 -10.61 1.94 -25.54
CA GLY A 251 -9.90 2.24 -24.30
C GLY A 251 -8.97 3.45 -24.33
N ASN A 252 -9.03 4.29 -25.38
CA ASN A 252 -8.23 5.51 -25.46
C ASN A 252 -9.07 6.74 -25.80
N GLY A 253 -8.79 7.87 -25.14
CA GLY A 253 -9.48 9.15 -25.42
C GLY A 253 -10.97 9.18 -25.04
N LEU A 254 -11.47 8.17 -24.33
CA LEU A 254 -12.88 8.08 -23.93
C LEU A 254 -13.12 8.87 -22.63
N PRO A 255 -14.10 9.80 -22.60
CA PRO A 255 -14.45 10.53 -21.38
C PRO A 255 -15.24 9.62 -20.44
N VAL A 256 -14.55 8.99 -19.50
CA VAL A 256 -15.14 8.16 -18.45
C VAL A 256 -15.61 9.06 -17.32
N TRP A 257 -16.86 8.89 -16.91
CA TRP A 257 -17.48 9.64 -15.83
C TRP A 257 -16.88 9.28 -14.46
N CYS A 258 -16.48 10.30 -13.70
CA CYS A 258 -16.02 10.16 -12.32
C CYS A 258 -17.12 10.57 -11.34
N TRP A 259 -17.71 11.75 -11.53
CA TRP A 259 -18.69 12.31 -10.58
C TRP A 259 -19.57 13.39 -11.21
N SER A 260 -20.76 13.59 -10.66
CA SER A 260 -21.69 14.64 -11.08
C SER A 260 -22.02 15.59 -9.94
N HIS A 261 -21.95 16.88 -10.25
CA HIS A 261 -22.32 17.95 -9.35
C HIS A 261 -23.82 18.17 -9.35
N HIS A 262 -24.37 18.68 -8.24
CA HIS A 262 -25.81 18.92 -8.13
C HIS A 262 -26.34 20.01 -9.07
N SER A 263 -25.47 20.83 -9.66
CA SER A 263 -25.84 21.81 -10.69
C SER A 263 -26.04 21.19 -12.06
N GLY A 264 -25.55 19.97 -12.30
CA GLY A 264 -25.63 19.26 -13.57
C GLY A 264 -24.31 19.17 -14.33
N CYS A 265 -23.28 19.94 -13.96
CA CYS A 265 -21.93 19.73 -14.49
C CYS A 265 -21.31 18.44 -13.90
N ALA A 266 -20.29 17.91 -14.56
CA ALA A 266 -19.67 16.66 -14.19
C ALA A 266 -18.16 16.66 -14.43
N LEU A 267 -17.48 15.79 -13.70
CA LEU A 267 -16.07 15.47 -13.85
C LEU A 267 -15.92 14.18 -14.66
N PHE A 268 -15.11 14.24 -15.70
CA PHE A 268 -14.72 13.12 -16.53
C PHE A 268 -13.20 12.97 -16.53
N LYS A 269 -12.71 11.74 -16.71
CA LYS A 269 -11.31 11.44 -16.96
C LYS A 269 -11.15 10.71 -18.29
N SER A 270 -10.00 10.89 -18.94
CA SER A 270 -9.66 10.19 -20.18
C SER A 270 -8.18 9.87 -20.22
N SER A 271 -7.83 8.77 -20.89
CA SER A 271 -6.45 8.55 -21.33
C SER A 271 -6.15 9.39 -22.58
N SER A 272 -4.87 9.52 -22.96
CA SER A 272 -4.50 10.11 -24.24
C SER A 272 -4.83 9.16 -25.40
N VAL A 273 -4.90 9.70 -26.61
CA VAL A 273 -5.08 8.92 -27.84
C VAL A 273 -3.70 8.63 -28.45
N PRO A 274 -3.42 7.40 -28.92
CA PRO A 274 -2.12 7.06 -29.49
C PRO A 274 -1.73 7.95 -30.67
N THR A 275 -0.50 8.47 -30.66
CA THR A 275 0.07 9.38 -31.67
C THR A 275 0.37 8.72 -33.03
N ASN A 276 0.12 7.42 -33.16
CA ASN A 276 0.45 6.65 -34.37
C ASN A 276 -0.56 6.84 -35.53
N GLN A 277 -1.60 7.66 -35.34
CA GLN A 277 -2.60 7.97 -36.35
C GLN A 277 -2.43 9.39 -36.89
N GLU A 278 -3.04 9.68 -38.04
CA GLU A 278 -3.07 11.04 -38.59
C GLU A 278 -3.67 12.02 -37.57
N ASP A 279 -2.95 13.09 -37.25
CA ASP A 279 -3.34 14.09 -36.25
C ASP A 279 -4.76 14.64 -36.48
N VAL A 280 -5.19 14.73 -37.74
CA VAL A 280 -6.53 15.20 -38.12
C VAL A 280 -7.63 14.25 -37.62
N VAL A 281 -7.41 12.94 -37.68
CA VAL A 281 -8.39 11.92 -37.24
C VAL A 281 -8.50 11.92 -35.72
N VAL A 282 -7.36 12.04 -35.04
CA VAL A 282 -7.28 12.13 -33.57
C VAL A 282 -7.95 13.41 -33.09
N GLN A 283 -7.64 14.56 -33.69
CA GLN A 283 -8.26 15.84 -33.35
C GLN A 283 -9.78 15.81 -33.54
N ALA A 284 -10.25 15.32 -34.69
CA ALA A 284 -11.69 15.20 -34.95
C ALA A 284 -12.41 14.28 -33.97
N TYR A 285 -11.74 13.21 -33.51
CA TYR A 285 -12.28 12.33 -32.47
C TYR A 285 -12.31 13.00 -31.10
N MET A 286 -11.24 13.70 -30.71
CA MET A 286 -11.19 14.44 -29.45
C MET A 286 -12.24 15.56 -29.40
N ASP A 287 -12.40 16.32 -30.48
CA ASP A 287 -13.45 17.34 -30.60
C ASP A 287 -14.85 16.73 -30.45
N ARG A 288 -15.06 15.54 -31.03
CA ARG A 288 -16.31 14.77 -30.90
C ARG A 288 -16.55 14.32 -29.46
N MET A 289 -15.52 13.88 -28.73
CA MET A 289 -15.61 13.51 -27.32
C MET A 289 -15.89 14.72 -26.42
N LEU A 290 -15.23 15.86 -26.67
CA LEU A 290 -15.48 17.11 -25.98
C LEU A 290 -16.91 17.61 -26.20
N GLN A 291 -17.42 17.51 -27.43
CA GLN A 291 -18.80 17.84 -27.73
C GLN A 291 -19.78 16.92 -26.99
N ALA A 292 -19.46 15.63 -26.85
CA ALA A 292 -20.28 14.69 -26.09
C ALA A 292 -20.32 15.05 -24.59
N VAL A 293 -19.18 15.46 -24.02
CA VAL A 293 -19.10 15.99 -22.64
C VAL A 293 -19.91 17.28 -22.50
N ALA A 294 -19.80 18.22 -23.45
CA ALA A 294 -20.53 19.49 -23.42
C ALA A 294 -22.06 19.29 -23.48
N GLN A 295 -22.53 18.29 -24.23
CA GLN A 295 -23.96 17.96 -24.32
C GLN A 295 -24.54 17.42 -23.01
N ASN A 296 -23.71 17.02 -22.06
CA ASN A 296 -24.15 16.71 -20.70
C ASN A 296 -24.54 18.02 -19.99
N HIS A 297 -25.83 18.37 -20.08
CA HIS A 297 -26.44 19.59 -19.55
C HIS A 297 -26.04 20.93 -20.21
N LEU A 298 -25.45 20.90 -21.42
CA LEU A 298 -25.12 22.10 -22.24
C LEU A 298 -24.17 23.09 -21.54
N TYR A 299 -23.32 22.60 -20.64
CA TYR A 299 -22.27 23.41 -20.00
C TYR A 299 -21.01 23.50 -20.85
N SER A 300 -20.22 24.56 -20.65
CA SER A 300 -18.85 24.64 -21.16
C SER A 300 -18.01 23.47 -20.63
N VAL A 301 -16.98 23.10 -21.38
CA VAL A 301 -16.02 22.06 -20.98
C VAL A 301 -14.65 22.69 -20.80
N LYS A 302 -14.05 22.48 -19.63
CA LYS A 302 -12.64 22.78 -19.39
C LYS A 302 -11.84 21.48 -19.48
N THR A 303 -10.79 21.49 -20.29
CA THR A 303 -9.84 20.38 -20.40
C THR A 303 -8.61 20.67 -19.57
N GLU A 304 -8.09 19.66 -18.89
CA GLU A 304 -6.89 19.77 -18.07
C GLU A 304 -5.99 18.57 -18.33
N ASP A 305 -4.83 18.80 -18.93
CA ASP A 305 -3.82 17.75 -19.13
C ASP A 305 -2.92 17.67 -17.88
N LEU A 306 -3.05 16.57 -17.14
CA LEU A 306 -2.29 16.33 -15.93
C LEU A 306 -0.85 15.90 -16.24
N SER A 307 -0.59 15.31 -17.41
CA SER A 307 0.77 14.96 -17.84
C SER A 307 1.64 16.22 -18.06
N GLU A 308 1.02 17.34 -18.45
CA GLU A 308 1.71 18.62 -18.66
C GLU A 308 1.78 19.50 -17.40
N THR A 309 0.83 19.35 -16.48
CA THR A 309 0.64 20.29 -15.35
C THR A 309 1.10 19.74 -14.00
N LEU A 310 1.31 18.44 -13.88
CA LEU A 310 1.76 17.78 -12.66
C LEU A 310 3.06 16.99 -12.91
N PRO A 311 3.83 16.68 -11.84
CA PRO A 311 5.07 15.92 -11.97
C PRO A 311 4.84 14.52 -12.53
N SER A 312 5.79 14.02 -13.31
CA SER A 312 5.72 12.66 -13.87
C SER A 312 5.82 11.60 -12.78
N LEU A 313 5.43 10.36 -13.10
CA LEU A 313 5.57 9.22 -12.18
C LEU A 313 7.01 9.02 -11.70
N GLN A 314 7.99 9.29 -12.56
CA GLN A 314 9.41 9.22 -12.24
C GLN A 314 9.81 10.33 -11.25
N ASP A 315 9.32 11.55 -11.44
CA ASP A 315 9.57 12.66 -10.51
C ASP A 315 9.01 12.37 -9.12
N ILE A 316 7.79 11.81 -9.06
CA ILE A 316 7.14 11.39 -7.82
C ILE A 316 7.97 10.30 -7.12
N GLN A 317 8.41 9.28 -7.85
CA GLN A 317 9.23 8.20 -7.31
C GLN A 317 10.59 8.70 -6.80
N GLN A 318 11.26 9.60 -7.53
CA GLN A 318 12.53 10.18 -7.12
C GLN A 318 12.36 11.07 -5.89
N SER A 319 11.32 11.90 -5.86
CA SER A 319 10.99 12.77 -4.73
C SER A 319 10.73 11.95 -3.47
N TYR A 320 9.88 10.92 -3.55
CA TYR A 320 9.62 10.02 -2.43
C TYR A 320 10.88 9.26 -1.99
N THR A 321 11.73 8.86 -2.94
CA THR A 321 12.98 8.16 -2.62
C THR A 321 13.93 9.03 -1.80
N LYS A 322 13.99 10.34 -2.07
CA LYS A 322 14.72 11.32 -1.26
C LYS A 322 14.06 11.51 0.11
N PHE A 323 12.74 11.70 0.13
CA PHE A 323 11.97 11.90 1.36
C PHE A 323 12.11 10.72 2.33
N LYS A 324 12.01 9.48 1.86
CA LYS A 324 12.10 8.31 2.75
C LYS A 324 13.48 8.12 3.38
N GLN A 325 14.56 8.67 2.82
CA GLN A 325 15.91 8.53 3.40
C GLN A 325 15.99 9.10 4.82
N PHE A 326 15.15 10.09 5.13
CA PHE A 326 15.12 10.73 6.45
C PHE A 326 14.72 9.77 7.58
N PHE A 327 14.00 8.70 7.25
CA PHE A 327 13.54 7.69 8.22
C PHE A 327 14.45 6.46 8.28
N LEU A 328 15.47 6.40 7.42
CA LEU A 328 16.33 5.22 7.21
C LEU A 328 17.77 5.43 7.71
N ILE A 329 17.97 6.40 8.60
CA ILE A 329 19.28 6.74 9.16
C ILE A 329 19.69 5.69 10.22
N ASP A 330 20.87 5.10 10.06
CA ASP A 330 21.29 3.93 10.85
C ASP A 330 22.12 4.26 12.11
N ASN A 331 22.55 5.50 12.27
CA ASN A 331 23.39 5.89 13.41
C ASN A 331 23.11 7.33 13.87
N SER A 332 23.34 7.55 15.16
CA SER A 332 23.09 8.82 15.84
C SER A 332 23.85 9.99 15.21
N THR A 333 25.09 9.78 14.78
CA THR A 333 25.92 10.84 14.19
C THR A 333 25.30 11.38 12.90
N ASP A 334 24.92 10.49 11.99
CA ASP A 334 24.25 10.87 10.74
C ASP A 334 22.87 11.49 11.01
N PHE A 335 22.17 11.04 12.05
CA PHE A 335 20.89 11.62 12.46
C PHE A 335 21.06 13.08 12.87
N TRP A 336 21.97 13.38 13.80
CA TRP A 336 22.21 14.75 14.26
C TRP A 336 22.74 15.66 13.14
N VAL A 337 23.52 15.12 12.19
CA VAL A 337 23.96 15.87 11.00
C VAL A 337 22.78 16.20 10.08
N SER A 338 21.86 15.24 9.88
CA SER A 338 20.64 15.44 9.09
C SER A 338 19.67 16.42 9.76
N ASP A 339 19.53 16.35 11.09
CA ASP A 339 18.62 17.18 11.89
C ASP A 339 18.92 18.68 11.72
N VAL A 340 20.20 19.07 11.75
CA VAL A 340 20.62 20.47 11.51
C VAL A 340 20.17 21.00 10.14
N LYS A 341 20.04 20.12 9.15
CA LYS A 341 19.63 20.47 7.78
C LYS A 341 18.20 20.04 7.46
N TRP A 342 17.39 19.69 8.47
CA TRP A 342 16.08 19.06 8.30
C TRP A 342 15.20 19.79 7.30
N PHE A 343 14.88 21.06 7.57
CA PHE A 343 13.98 21.85 6.73
C PHE A 343 14.50 22.00 5.29
N SER A 344 15.78 22.32 5.11
CA SER A 344 16.37 22.44 3.77
C SER A 344 16.38 21.12 3.00
N SER A 345 16.58 20.00 3.69
CA SER A 345 16.61 18.67 3.06
C SER A 345 15.20 18.23 2.70
N LEU A 346 14.22 18.50 3.57
CA LEU A 346 12.81 18.26 3.33
C LEU A 346 12.30 19.06 2.13
N GLU A 347 12.62 20.35 2.04
CA GLU A 347 12.30 21.20 0.87
C GLU A 347 12.94 20.65 -0.41
N THR A 348 14.22 20.28 -0.36
CA THR A 348 14.96 19.73 -1.50
C THR A 348 14.44 18.36 -1.95
N SER A 349 13.75 17.61 -1.08
CA SER A 349 13.09 16.35 -1.47
C SER A 349 11.97 16.56 -2.48
N GLY A 350 11.33 17.74 -2.47
CA GLY A 350 10.19 18.08 -3.32
C GLY A 350 8.87 17.41 -2.91
N TRP A 351 8.86 16.49 -1.94
CA TRP A 351 7.69 15.63 -1.67
C TRP A 351 6.45 16.43 -1.25
N LEU A 352 6.65 17.38 -0.33
CA LEU A 352 5.59 18.27 0.12
C LEU A 352 5.10 19.22 -0.98
N ASP A 353 5.98 19.59 -1.93
CA ASP A 353 5.59 20.42 -3.06
C ASP A 353 4.71 19.65 -4.05
N ILE A 354 5.00 18.37 -4.31
CA ILE A 354 4.13 17.49 -5.11
C ILE A 354 2.75 17.36 -4.47
N ILE A 355 2.67 17.14 -3.15
CA ILE A 355 1.40 17.10 -2.41
C ILE A 355 0.65 18.43 -2.58
N ARG A 356 1.33 19.56 -2.41
CA ARG A 356 0.77 20.90 -2.60
C ARG A 356 0.22 21.08 -4.02
N GLN A 357 0.96 20.69 -5.05
CA GLN A 357 0.54 20.79 -6.46
C GLN A 357 -0.73 19.96 -6.74
N CYS A 358 -0.79 18.73 -6.24
CA CYS A 358 -1.98 17.87 -6.40
C CYS A 358 -3.22 18.47 -5.72
N LEU A 359 -3.07 18.94 -4.48
CA LEU A 359 -4.17 19.61 -3.76
C LEU A 359 -4.61 20.90 -4.45
N HIS A 360 -3.66 21.71 -4.94
CA HIS A 360 -3.95 22.93 -5.68
C HIS A 360 -4.74 22.63 -6.97
N LYS A 361 -4.30 21.64 -7.74
CA LYS A 361 -4.98 21.22 -8.97
C LYS A 361 -6.39 20.70 -8.68
N ALA A 362 -6.57 19.92 -7.62
CA ALA A 362 -7.90 19.49 -7.19
C ALA A 362 -8.81 20.67 -6.83
N VAL A 363 -8.29 21.70 -6.14
CA VAL A 363 -9.04 22.92 -5.83
C VAL A 363 -9.45 23.67 -7.10
N GLU A 364 -8.56 23.82 -8.10
CA GLU A 364 -8.90 24.45 -9.38
C GLU A 364 -10.07 23.73 -10.07
N VAL A 365 -10.05 22.39 -10.09
CA VAL A 365 -11.14 21.58 -10.67
C VAL A 365 -12.43 21.76 -9.87
N VAL A 366 -12.35 21.79 -8.53
CA VAL A 366 -13.49 22.08 -7.64
C VAL A 366 -14.09 23.44 -7.94
N GLU A 367 -13.28 24.48 -8.15
CA GLU A 367 -13.78 25.82 -8.48
C GLU A 367 -14.53 25.85 -9.82
N CYS A 368 -14.03 25.14 -10.83
CA CYS A 368 -14.70 25.00 -12.12
C CYS A 368 -16.09 24.35 -11.97
N LEU A 369 -16.20 23.31 -11.13
CA LEU A 369 -17.47 22.60 -10.90
C LEU A 369 -18.45 23.39 -10.03
N GLU A 370 -18.01 23.89 -8.87
CA GLU A 370 -18.87 24.52 -7.85
C GLU A 370 -19.20 25.98 -8.18
N LYS A 371 -18.22 26.78 -8.63
CA LYS A 371 -18.40 28.23 -8.85
C LYS A 371 -18.81 28.54 -10.28
N GLU A 372 -18.17 27.91 -11.26
CA GLU A 372 -18.37 28.23 -12.68
C GLU A 372 -19.48 27.39 -13.34
N ASN A 373 -19.84 26.25 -12.73
CA ASN A 373 -20.74 25.25 -13.31
C ASN A 373 -20.24 24.72 -14.67
N THR A 374 -18.94 24.46 -14.77
CA THR A 374 -18.28 23.98 -16.00
C THR A 374 -18.03 22.48 -15.89
N ASN A 375 -18.28 21.72 -16.97
CA ASN A 375 -17.83 20.33 -17.06
C ASN A 375 -16.31 20.29 -17.11
N VAL A 376 -15.67 19.35 -16.43
CA VAL A 376 -14.21 19.21 -16.46
C VAL A 376 -13.82 17.85 -17.02
N LEU A 377 -12.93 17.84 -18.00
CA LEU A 377 -12.27 16.64 -18.52
C LEU A 377 -10.80 16.69 -18.13
N ILE A 378 -10.40 15.85 -17.17
CA ILE A 378 -8.98 15.65 -16.84
C ILE A 378 -8.40 14.56 -17.73
N MET A 379 -7.17 14.75 -18.20
CA MET A 379 -6.48 13.84 -19.11
C MET A 379 -5.11 13.48 -18.56
N GLU A 380 -4.67 12.28 -18.86
CA GLU A 380 -3.34 11.75 -18.57
C GLU A 380 -3.04 10.68 -19.62
N ASP A 381 -1.78 10.30 -19.82
CA ASP A 381 -1.39 9.33 -20.84
C ASP A 381 -2.21 8.03 -20.79
N GLU A 382 -2.26 7.38 -19.62
CA GLU A 382 -3.06 6.17 -19.40
C GLU A 382 -4.39 6.44 -18.65
N GLY A 383 -4.52 7.60 -18.00
CA GLY A 383 -5.75 7.96 -17.27
C GLY A 383 -5.98 7.20 -15.95
N THR A 384 -4.97 6.49 -15.46
CA THR A 384 -5.07 5.55 -14.33
C THR A 384 -4.24 5.92 -13.10
N ASP A 385 -3.49 7.03 -13.13
CA ASP A 385 -2.59 7.46 -12.05
C ASP A 385 -3.01 8.82 -11.48
N LEU A 386 -2.48 9.93 -12.00
CA LEU A 386 -2.81 11.28 -11.55
C LEU A 386 -4.29 11.61 -11.78
N CYS A 387 -4.89 11.05 -12.82
CA CYS A 387 -6.33 11.11 -13.02
C CYS A 387 -7.10 10.53 -11.82
N CYS A 388 -6.63 9.44 -11.21
CA CYS A 388 -7.21 8.86 -10.01
C CYS A 388 -6.99 9.75 -8.78
N VAL A 389 -5.81 10.36 -8.64
CA VAL A 389 -5.50 11.31 -7.56
C VAL A 389 -6.46 12.50 -7.60
N ILE A 390 -6.49 13.22 -8.73
CA ILE A 390 -7.25 14.46 -8.85
C ILE A 390 -8.76 14.19 -8.80
N SER A 391 -9.25 13.16 -9.50
CA SER A 391 -10.69 12.83 -9.45
C SER A 391 -11.15 12.41 -8.06
N SER A 392 -10.33 11.67 -7.30
CA SER A 392 -10.66 11.28 -5.93
C SER A 392 -10.66 12.49 -4.97
N LEU A 393 -9.66 13.37 -5.07
CA LEU A 393 -9.58 14.57 -4.22
C LEU A 393 -10.75 15.53 -4.46
N VAL A 394 -11.10 15.79 -5.72
CA VAL A 394 -12.26 16.62 -6.08
C VAL A 394 -13.55 16.05 -5.48
N GLN A 395 -13.74 14.74 -5.60
CA GLN A 395 -14.87 14.02 -5.04
C GLN A 395 -14.94 14.12 -3.52
N ILE A 396 -13.81 13.98 -2.82
CA ILE A 396 -13.73 14.15 -1.36
C ILE A 396 -14.05 15.60 -0.96
N MET A 397 -13.56 16.59 -1.71
CA MET A 397 -13.79 18.01 -1.44
C MET A 397 -15.25 18.42 -1.64
N LEU A 398 -15.96 17.82 -2.60
CA LEU A 398 -17.35 18.19 -2.94
C LEU A 398 -18.43 17.31 -2.31
N ASP A 399 -18.17 16.02 -2.08
CA ASP A 399 -19.18 15.06 -1.67
C ASP A 399 -18.92 14.51 -0.25
N PRO A 400 -19.74 14.89 0.76
CA PRO A 400 -19.60 14.38 2.12
C PRO A 400 -19.71 12.85 2.23
N HIS A 401 -20.35 12.17 1.28
CA HIS A 401 -20.44 10.72 1.27
C HIS A 401 -19.04 10.08 1.31
N TYR A 402 -18.10 10.58 0.51
CA TYR A 402 -16.74 10.04 0.43
C TYR A 402 -15.85 10.39 1.63
N ARG A 403 -16.34 11.19 2.58
CA ARG A 403 -15.67 11.43 3.88
C ARG A 403 -16.15 10.47 4.97
N THR A 404 -17.15 9.65 4.68
CA THR A 404 -17.52 8.50 5.52
C THR A 404 -16.57 7.34 5.28
N LEU A 405 -16.42 6.43 6.24
CA LEU A 405 -15.55 5.26 6.12
C LEU A 405 -15.96 4.40 4.91
N THR A 406 -17.25 4.06 4.80
CA THR A 406 -17.76 3.24 3.69
C THR A 406 -17.72 3.97 2.35
N GLY A 407 -17.98 5.27 2.33
CA GLY A 407 -17.90 6.07 1.11
C GLY A 407 -16.47 6.18 0.61
N PHE A 408 -15.50 6.41 1.49
CA PHE A 408 -14.08 6.44 1.11
C PHE A 408 -13.60 5.10 0.54
N GLN A 409 -14.00 3.99 1.15
CA GLN A 409 -13.72 2.65 0.62
C GLN A 409 -14.33 2.47 -0.78
N GLY A 410 -15.59 2.87 -0.96
CA GLY A 410 -16.25 2.87 -2.27
C GLY A 410 -15.55 3.76 -3.30
N LEU A 411 -15.03 4.92 -2.89
CA LEU A 411 -14.26 5.81 -3.75
C LEU A 411 -12.96 5.15 -4.23
N VAL A 412 -12.17 4.58 -3.30
CA VAL A 412 -10.95 3.85 -3.66
C VAL A 412 -11.26 2.69 -4.60
N GLN A 413 -12.33 1.95 -4.29
CA GLN A 413 -12.77 0.83 -5.09
C GLN A 413 -13.23 1.25 -6.50
N LYS A 414 -13.89 2.39 -6.64
CA LYS A 414 -14.34 2.94 -7.93
C LYS A 414 -13.20 3.53 -8.75
N GLU A 415 -12.49 4.50 -8.20
CA GLU A 415 -11.54 5.31 -8.96
C GLU A 415 -10.21 4.59 -9.20
N TRP A 416 -9.79 3.74 -8.26
CA TRP A 416 -8.47 3.09 -8.30
C TRP A 416 -8.57 1.64 -8.72
N VAL A 417 -9.37 0.84 -8.02
CA VAL A 417 -9.42 -0.62 -8.27
C VAL A 417 -10.19 -0.92 -9.55
N ALA A 418 -11.44 -0.46 -9.64
CA ALA A 418 -12.23 -0.61 -10.86
C ALA A 418 -11.69 0.27 -11.98
N GLY A 419 -11.17 1.46 -11.65
CA GLY A 419 -10.50 2.37 -12.57
C GLY A 419 -9.12 1.93 -13.08
N CYS A 420 -8.72 0.68 -12.85
CA CYS A 420 -7.51 0.06 -13.41
C CYS A 420 -6.18 0.74 -13.05
N HIS A 421 -6.05 1.30 -11.85
CA HIS A 421 -4.74 1.71 -11.34
C HIS A 421 -3.83 0.49 -11.21
N ALA A 422 -2.60 0.60 -11.73
CA ALA A 422 -1.66 -0.50 -11.87
C ALA A 422 -0.95 -0.87 -10.54
N PHE A 423 -1.69 -1.24 -9.49
CA PHE A 423 -1.14 -1.46 -8.14
C PHE A 423 0.05 -2.43 -8.10
N LEU A 424 -0.01 -3.54 -8.85
CA LEU A 424 1.02 -4.57 -8.84
C LEU A 424 2.36 -4.04 -9.37
N ASP A 425 2.31 -3.24 -10.44
CA ASP A 425 3.48 -2.64 -11.08
C ASP A 425 3.97 -1.42 -10.30
N ARG A 426 3.07 -0.51 -9.92
CA ARG A 426 3.38 0.74 -9.20
C ARG A 426 4.03 0.47 -7.85
N CYS A 427 3.59 -0.58 -7.15
CA CYS A 427 4.15 -1.00 -5.87
C CYS A 427 5.31 -2.00 -5.99
N ASN A 428 5.67 -2.39 -7.22
CA ASN A 428 6.71 -3.36 -7.55
C ASN A 428 6.57 -4.66 -6.74
N HIS A 429 5.36 -5.23 -6.69
CA HIS A 429 5.06 -6.41 -5.87
C HIS A 429 5.71 -7.69 -6.39
N LEU A 430 5.99 -7.76 -7.69
CA LEU A 430 6.64 -8.92 -8.33
C LEU A 430 8.13 -8.75 -8.55
N HIS A 431 8.75 -7.65 -8.09
CA HIS A 431 10.17 -7.35 -8.35
C HIS A 431 10.51 -7.44 -9.84
N GLY A 432 9.68 -6.79 -10.67
CA GLY A 432 9.84 -6.75 -12.12
C GLY A 432 11.15 -6.06 -12.53
N LYS A 433 11.60 -6.32 -13.76
CA LYS A 433 12.83 -5.69 -14.29
C LYS A 433 12.62 -4.21 -14.63
N ASP A 434 11.40 -3.82 -14.93
CA ASP A 434 11.05 -2.44 -15.25
C ASP A 434 10.80 -1.65 -13.96
N LYS A 435 11.83 -0.91 -13.53
CA LYS A 435 11.77 -0.02 -12.37
C LYS A 435 11.16 1.34 -12.70
N GLU A 436 10.98 1.67 -13.97
CA GLU A 436 10.44 2.98 -14.39
C GLU A 436 8.93 3.06 -14.13
N CYS A 437 8.26 1.91 -14.04
CA CYS A 437 6.84 1.79 -13.69
C CYS A 437 6.54 1.95 -12.19
N GLN A 438 7.54 1.97 -11.30
CA GLN A 438 7.33 2.08 -9.86
C GLN A 438 7.08 3.53 -9.45
N SER A 439 6.00 3.80 -8.72
CA SER A 439 5.71 5.13 -8.18
C SER A 439 4.69 5.06 -7.03
N PRO A 440 4.87 5.81 -5.92
CA PRO A 440 4.01 5.78 -4.74
C PRO A 440 2.74 6.62 -4.92
N VAL A 441 2.06 6.51 -6.06
CA VAL A 441 0.91 7.37 -6.43
C VAL A 441 -0.26 7.22 -5.47
N PHE A 442 -0.56 5.98 -5.04
CA PHE A 442 -1.63 5.75 -4.06
C PHE A 442 -1.27 6.32 -2.68
N LEU A 443 0.00 6.22 -2.25
CA LEU A 443 0.47 6.85 -1.02
C LEU A 443 0.39 8.39 -1.13
N LEU A 444 0.78 8.97 -2.26
CA LEU A 444 0.62 10.40 -2.53
C LEU A 444 -0.83 10.85 -2.37
N PHE A 445 -1.79 10.06 -2.87
CA PHE A 445 -3.21 10.31 -2.66
C PHE A 445 -3.59 10.25 -1.17
N LEU A 446 -3.17 9.22 -0.44
CA LEU A 446 -3.47 9.10 1.00
C LEU A 446 -2.86 10.25 1.81
N GLU A 447 -1.65 10.70 1.47
CA GLU A 447 -1.01 11.89 2.05
C GLU A 447 -1.82 13.15 1.77
N CYS A 448 -2.30 13.35 0.54
CA CYS A 448 -3.18 14.48 0.21
C CYS A 448 -4.49 14.42 1.04
N VAL A 449 -5.08 13.24 1.21
CA VAL A 449 -6.27 13.06 2.05
C VAL A 449 -5.95 13.34 3.52
N TRP A 450 -4.78 12.90 4.01
CA TRP A 450 -4.32 13.19 5.37
C TRP A 450 -4.20 14.71 5.59
N GLN A 451 -3.65 15.47 4.63
CA GLN A 451 -3.62 16.94 4.72
C GLN A 451 -5.04 17.53 4.87
N LEU A 452 -6.03 17.01 4.14
CA LEU A 452 -7.42 17.45 4.27
C LEU A 452 -8.02 17.07 5.63
N VAL A 453 -7.70 15.88 6.17
CA VAL A 453 -8.11 15.45 7.51
C VAL A 453 -7.52 16.37 8.58
N GLN A 454 -6.25 16.75 8.46
CA GLN A 454 -5.60 17.68 9.40
C GLN A 454 -6.24 19.08 9.35
N GLN A 455 -6.52 19.61 8.16
CA GLN A 455 -7.13 20.93 8.00
C GLN A 455 -8.63 20.96 8.36
N HIS A 456 -9.33 19.83 8.23
CA HIS A 456 -10.78 19.72 8.42
C HIS A 456 -11.15 18.52 9.30
N SER A 457 -10.58 18.46 10.50
CA SER A 457 -10.69 17.31 11.40
C SER A 457 -12.12 16.88 11.73
N THR A 458 -13.12 17.76 11.73
CA THR A 458 -14.52 17.37 12.00
C THR A 458 -15.27 16.86 10.77
N ALA A 459 -14.71 17.00 9.56
CA ALA A 459 -15.38 16.68 8.31
C ALA A 459 -15.26 15.20 7.88
N PHE A 460 -14.32 14.46 8.47
CA PHE A 460 -13.99 13.08 8.09
C PHE A 460 -14.36 12.09 9.19
N GLN A 461 -15.06 11.02 8.82
CA GLN A 461 -15.49 9.97 9.74
C GLN A 461 -14.33 9.05 10.14
N PHE A 462 -13.35 8.91 9.26
CA PHE A 462 -12.18 8.06 9.49
C PHE A 462 -11.03 8.85 10.10
N SER A 463 -10.18 8.15 10.86
CA SER A 463 -9.00 8.70 11.52
C SER A 463 -7.73 8.60 10.66
N GLU A 464 -6.65 9.21 11.12
CA GLU A 464 -5.31 8.98 10.58
C GLU A 464 -4.88 7.52 10.65
N THR A 465 -5.19 6.82 11.75
CA THR A 465 -4.88 5.39 11.91
C THR A 465 -5.49 4.55 10.78
N TYR A 466 -6.69 4.90 10.33
CA TYR A 466 -7.31 4.22 9.19
C TYR A 466 -6.51 4.42 7.89
N LEU A 467 -6.02 5.64 7.61
CA LEU A 467 -5.22 5.92 6.42
C LEU A 467 -3.88 5.18 6.45
N THR A 468 -3.20 5.16 7.61
CA THR A 468 -1.95 4.41 7.80
C THR A 468 -2.17 2.91 7.55
N VAL A 469 -3.20 2.33 8.17
CA VAL A 469 -3.52 0.90 8.02
C VAL A 469 -3.88 0.55 6.58
N LEU A 470 -4.59 1.44 5.88
CA LEU A 470 -4.91 1.25 4.48
C LEU A 470 -3.65 1.28 3.60
N SER A 471 -2.72 2.21 3.87
CA SER A 471 -1.42 2.26 3.20
C SER A 471 -0.63 0.97 3.41
N ASP A 472 -0.52 0.50 4.65
CA ASP A 472 0.19 -0.75 4.98
C ASP A 472 -0.45 -1.96 4.30
N SER A 473 -1.79 -1.98 4.22
CA SER A 473 -2.55 -3.08 3.62
C SER A 473 -2.28 -3.28 2.13
N VAL A 474 -1.74 -2.28 1.42
CA VAL A 474 -1.28 -2.41 0.02
C VAL A 474 -0.16 -3.44 -0.06
N HIS A 475 0.68 -3.54 0.96
CA HIS A 475 1.83 -4.43 1.01
C HIS A 475 1.56 -5.76 1.72
N VAL A 476 0.32 -6.02 2.14
CA VAL A 476 -0.10 -7.28 2.77
C VAL A 476 -0.64 -8.24 1.70
N PRO A 477 0.10 -9.31 1.35
CA PRO A 477 -0.23 -10.20 0.25
C PRO A 477 -1.32 -11.22 0.62
N VAL A 478 -2.41 -10.78 1.23
CA VAL A 478 -3.58 -11.60 1.60
C VAL A 478 -4.82 -11.14 0.85
N PHE A 479 -4.92 -9.83 0.61
CA PHE A 479 -6.08 -9.21 0.00
C PHE A 479 -5.94 -9.11 -1.52
N SER A 480 -7.05 -9.32 -2.25
CA SER A 480 -7.05 -9.16 -3.70
C SER A 480 -7.24 -7.71 -4.17
N THR A 481 -7.65 -6.80 -3.28
CA THR A 481 -8.03 -5.43 -3.65
C THR A 481 -6.91 -4.67 -4.38
N PHE A 482 -5.65 -4.85 -3.95
CA PHE A 482 -4.48 -4.14 -4.51
C PHE A 482 -3.47 -5.10 -5.18
N LEU A 483 -3.93 -6.27 -5.61
CA LEU A 483 -3.05 -7.35 -6.10
C LEU A 483 -2.90 -7.36 -7.64
N PHE A 484 -3.67 -6.57 -8.37
CA PHE A 484 -3.73 -6.61 -9.83
C PHE A 484 -3.62 -5.21 -10.44
N ASN A 485 -3.23 -5.14 -11.71
CA ASN A 485 -3.15 -3.90 -12.47
C ASN A 485 -4.46 -3.51 -13.14
N SER A 486 -5.35 -4.47 -13.40
CA SER A 486 -6.64 -4.22 -14.02
C SER A 486 -7.67 -5.29 -13.67
N ALA A 487 -8.94 -4.96 -13.88
CA ALA A 487 -10.02 -5.93 -13.74
C ALA A 487 -9.84 -7.14 -14.69
N TYR A 488 -9.33 -6.91 -15.90
CA TYR A 488 -9.02 -7.98 -16.86
C TYR A 488 -7.94 -8.94 -16.35
N GLN A 489 -6.85 -8.40 -15.78
CA GLN A 489 -5.77 -9.23 -15.24
C GLN A 489 -6.27 -10.08 -14.07
N ARG A 490 -7.08 -9.49 -13.17
CA ARG A 490 -7.72 -10.20 -12.06
C ARG A 490 -8.59 -11.36 -12.57
N GLU A 491 -9.51 -11.09 -13.48
CA GLU A 491 -10.41 -12.07 -14.07
C GLU A 491 -9.68 -13.23 -14.74
N SER A 492 -8.73 -12.90 -15.61
CA SER A 492 -7.97 -13.88 -16.38
C SER A 492 -7.17 -14.80 -15.46
N THR A 493 -6.55 -14.23 -14.42
CA THR A 493 -5.80 -15.01 -13.43
C THR A 493 -6.72 -15.93 -12.64
N MET A 494 -7.85 -15.41 -12.13
CA MET A 494 -8.79 -16.22 -11.34
C MET A 494 -9.43 -17.35 -12.17
N LYS A 495 -9.74 -17.10 -13.45
CA LYS A 495 -10.26 -18.12 -14.38
C LYS A 495 -9.22 -19.22 -14.65
N ALA A 496 -7.96 -18.85 -14.89
CA ALA A 496 -6.88 -19.81 -15.13
C ALA A 496 -6.65 -20.71 -13.91
N GLU A 497 -6.66 -20.15 -12.70
CA GLU A 497 -6.49 -20.95 -11.48
C GLU A 497 -7.67 -21.90 -11.21
N PHE A 498 -8.90 -21.48 -11.54
CA PHE A 498 -10.07 -22.36 -11.45
C PHE A 498 -9.95 -23.58 -12.37
N GLN A 499 -9.52 -23.38 -13.62
CA GLN A 499 -9.34 -24.46 -14.60
C GLN A 499 -8.27 -25.47 -14.18
N HIS A 500 -7.17 -25.00 -13.59
CA HIS A 500 -6.09 -25.88 -13.14
C HIS A 500 -6.42 -26.66 -11.87
N SER A 501 -7.23 -26.09 -10.97
CA SER A 501 -7.37 -26.64 -9.63
C SER A 501 -8.41 -27.77 -9.51
N GLN A 502 -9.33 -27.96 -10.48
CA GLN A 502 -10.54 -28.82 -10.36
C GLN A 502 -11.26 -28.72 -8.98
N ARG A 503 -11.04 -27.60 -8.28
CA ARG A 503 -11.48 -27.33 -6.91
C ARG A 503 -12.31 -26.05 -6.91
N ARG A 504 -12.87 -25.75 -5.74
CA ARG A 504 -13.72 -24.57 -5.48
C ARG A 504 -13.10 -23.27 -6.03
N PRO A 505 -13.92 -22.29 -6.44
CA PRO A 505 -13.44 -20.97 -6.83
C PRO A 505 -12.56 -20.35 -5.74
N LEU A 506 -11.38 -19.86 -6.14
CA LEU A 506 -10.49 -19.07 -5.29
C LEU A 506 -11.23 -17.81 -4.85
N THR A 507 -11.31 -17.60 -3.53
CA THR A 507 -11.91 -16.41 -2.94
C THR A 507 -10.90 -15.75 -2.02
N CYS A 508 -10.16 -14.78 -2.57
CA CYS A 508 -9.31 -13.90 -1.77
C CYS A 508 -10.20 -12.87 -1.06
N PRO A 509 -9.95 -12.57 0.23
CA PRO A 509 -10.69 -11.52 0.93
C PRO A 509 -10.42 -10.15 0.32
N ALA A 510 -11.42 -9.27 0.36
CA ALA A 510 -11.21 -7.84 0.11
C ALA A 510 -10.56 -7.19 1.34
N VAL A 511 -9.73 -6.16 1.11
CA VAL A 511 -9.09 -5.40 2.20
C VAL A 511 -10.12 -4.75 3.14
N TRP A 512 -11.33 -4.50 2.63
CA TRP A 512 -12.45 -3.92 3.38
C TRP A 512 -13.01 -4.86 4.45
N ASP A 513 -12.67 -6.15 4.41
CA ASP A 513 -12.92 -7.07 5.52
C ASP A 513 -11.89 -6.88 6.64
N TRP A 514 -12.01 -5.76 7.34
CA TRP A 514 -11.11 -5.42 8.44
C TRP A 514 -11.14 -6.45 9.57
N SER A 515 -12.15 -7.34 9.63
CA SER A 515 -12.22 -8.41 10.63
C SER A 515 -11.11 -9.45 10.45
N VAL A 516 -10.58 -9.60 9.23
CA VAL A 516 -9.45 -10.47 8.89
C VAL A 516 -8.16 -9.95 9.55
N GLN A 517 -7.94 -8.63 9.56
CA GLN A 517 -6.73 -8.02 10.11
C GLN A 517 -6.87 -7.62 11.58
N PHE A 518 -8.03 -7.12 11.99
CA PHE A 518 -8.22 -6.44 13.26
C PHE A 518 -9.47 -6.95 13.97
N ASP A 519 -9.42 -7.00 15.30
CA ASP A 519 -10.61 -7.29 16.10
C ASP A 519 -11.54 -6.06 16.15
N SER A 520 -12.74 -6.24 16.72
CA SER A 520 -13.71 -5.16 16.79
C SER A 520 -13.24 -3.98 17.66
N LYS A 521 -12.30 -4.17 18.60
CA LYS A 521 -11.78 -3.09 19.45
C LYS A 521 -10.76 -2.25 18.69
N ALA A 522 -9.83 -2.90 17.99
CA ALA A 522 -8.86 -2.25 17.11
C ALA A 522 -9.55 -1.49 15.97
N GLN A 523 -10.65 -2.00 15.42
CA GLN A 523 -11.44 -1.29 14.40
C GLN A 523 -12.08 0.01 14.91
N GLN A 524 -12.24 0.21 16.23
CA GLN A 524 -12.75 1.49 16.76
C GLN A 524 -11.77 2.64 16.51
N PHE A 525 -10.47 2.34 16.42
CA PHE A 525 -9.44 3.33 16.11
C PHE A 525 -9.54 3.87 14.69
N PHE A 526 -10.31 3.23 13.80
CA PHE A 526 -10.54 3.75 12.45
C PHE A 526 -11.48 4.94 12.44
N PHE A 527 -12.27 5.12 13.49
CA PHE A 527 -13.24 6.19 13.58
C PHE A 527 -12.66 7.42 14.26
N ASN A 528 -12.93 8.57 13.66
CA ASN A 528 -12.58 9.86 14.23
C ASN A 528 -13.67 10.30 15.23
N PRO A 529 -13.34 10.48 16.52
CA PRO A 529 -14.32 10.89 17.52
C PRO A 529 -14.82 12.33 17.35
N LEU A 530 -14.14 13.15 16.55
CA LEU A 530 -14.53 14.53 16.26
C LEU A 530 -15.46 14.67 15.05
N TYR A 531 -15.77 13.57 14.38
CA TYR A 531 -16.60 13.62 13.18
C TYR A 531 -17.99 14.20 13.46
N SER A 532 -18.35 15.22 12.71
CA SER A 532 -19.67 15.83 12.72
C SER A 532 -20.26 15.74 11.32
N GLU A 533 -21.31 14.93 11.17
CA GLU A 533 -22.04 14.87 9.91
C GLU A 533 -22.65 16.26 9.62
N LYS A 534 -22.30 16.85 8.47
CA LYS A 534 -22.95 18.08 8.02
C LYS A 534 -24.42 17.76 7.74
N LEU A 535 -25.33 18.26 8.57
CA LEU A 535 -26.76 18.25 8.30
C LEU A 535 -26.99 18.81 6.89
N LYS A 536 -27.67 18.05 6.02
CA LYS A 536 -28.06 18.52 4.68
C LYS A 536 -28.82 19.84 4.85
N GLN A 537 -28.23 20.96 4.45
CA GLN A 537 -28.96 22.21 4.34
C GLN A 537 -30.01 22.03 3.24
N GLU A 538 -31.27 21.84 3.62
CA GLU A 538 -32.39 22.01 2.70
C GLU A 538 -32.39 23.48 2.26
N LYS A 539 -31.77 23.79 1.11
CA LYS A 539 -31.92 25.11 0.50
C LYS A 539 -33.40 25.25 0.13
N PRO A 540 -34.12 26.30 0.61
CA PRO A 540 -35.51 26.49 0.25
C PRO A 540 -35.61 26.69 -1.27
N LEU A 541 -36.54 25.98 -1.91
CA LEU A 541 -36.83 26.13 -3.33
C LEU A 541 -36.93 27.63 -3.68
N ARG A 542 -36.04 28.13 -4.55
CA ARG A 542 -36.23 29.43 -5.19
C ARG A 542 -37.55 29.36 -5.96
N LYS A 543 -38.57 30.04 -5.45
CA LYS A 543 -39.86 30.21 -6.14
C LYS A 543 -39.58 30.83 -7.51
N ALA A 544 -40.10 30.19 -8.56
CA ALA A 544 -40.09 30.72 -9.91
C ALA A 544 -40.65 32.15 -9.93
N PRO A 545 -40.09 33.08 -10.75
CA PRO A 545 -40.66 34.40 -10.90
C PRO A 545 -42.06 34.24 -11.51
N ARG A 546 -43.09 34.67 -10.78
CA ARG A 546 -44.44 34.79 -11.31
C ARG A 546 -44.40 35.83 -12.42
N GLY A 547 -44.64 35.39 -13.65
CA GLY A 547 -44.86 36.29 -14.78
C GLY A 547 -45.99 37.25 -14.47
N LYS A 548 -45.76 38.52 -14.79
CA LYS A 548 -46.79 39.52 -15.07
C LYS A 548 -46.45 40.16 -16.39
#